data_AF-A0A1Q9D0F1-F1
#
_entry.id   AF-A0A1Q9D0F1-F1
#
_cell.length_a   1.000
_cell.length_b   1.000
_cell.length_c   1.000
_cell.angle_alpha   90.00
_cell.angle_beta   90.00
_cell.angle_gamma   90.00
#
_symmetry.space_group_name_H-M   'P 1'
#
loop_
_entity.id
_entity.type
_entity.pdbx_description
1 polymer ?
#
loop_
_entity_poly.entity_id
_entity_poly.type
_entity_poly.pdbx_seq_one_letter_code
_entity_poly.pdbx_strand_id
1 'polypeptide(L)'
;MVEFSPAQVNHSTGQLRERAISSAPFVLDDLALARELELTPSQAAQEADSLPVQRLEELNRALDEYILRQMCFKSEIVAEIARLHENSAYSILGVSPDASDAEIKKAYRVVAMQCHPDKGGDKAEFQELHEAYEKIMEQRRSSANLDGKSRKQRETDSDDDPDSEEKEEQKEETEEREEKPEENHQEKKEASSERAEAEESEEDGSDAQLLAKAAKAADEASRYAKTAAEFAHQAAEAAETARQGRDSGGAITLTKSIAHSAIVLTLTVVKAVRVVGYATMDVAAQCRLASRKFTEASCAESSTEAMGLGLEALNAALACAEVTETTAAELQAPEGLEASEAAERFVNAAVRASLAAASASNAAMSAAIAAVEGHRQCMQAVEAKKETAEEGPEPAEADKDDASEGKDQSQPSDHGSDDESVSPPEPRRHSKEDSAQAAIRRQVTQRNNNHKVLQRLNAEILTHQQNVREFLQANRQLIPAVSTEAKRRVHTLLSNYAREVGTELQERVQADPGDLAEVLQSALKSTGLLAPFLQKQTLAIPICPKARVLKMAALYDLRMTVQVLEQEIFRPVQSLLEQADKSPSYAPLAEIQEKVQKELVRCIEEEHDGA
;
A
#
# COMPACT_ATOMS: atom_id res chain seq x y z
N MET A 1 37.86 -9.20 -33.92
CA MET A 1 37.99 -8.11 -34.91
C MET A 1 37.34 -8.56 -36.21
N VAL A 2 36.04 -8.28 -36.36
CA VAL A 2 35.37 -8.10 -37.66
C VAL A 2 34.29 -7.07 -37.40
N GLU A 3 34.42 -5.92 -38.03
CA GLU A 3 33.51 -4.77 -37.93
C GLU A 3 32.22 -5.05 -38.71
N PHE A 4 31.07 -4.74 -38.10
CA PHE A 4 29.79 -4.63 -38.81
C PHE A 4 29.39 -3.15 -38.88
N SER A 5 29.31 -2.65 -40.11
CA SER A 5 28.85 -1.31 -40.46
C SER A 5 27.31 -1.20 -40.34
N PRO A 6 26.74 -0.05 -39.92
CA PRO A 6 25.31 0.11 -39.73
C PRO A 6 24.63 0.47 -41.05
N ALA A 7 23.87 -0.46 -41.61
CA ALA A 7 23.08 -0.22 -42.82
C ALA A 7 21.59 -0.04 -42.48
N GLN A 8 21.15 1.21 -42.66
CA GLN A 8 19.86 1.64 -43.19
C GLN A 8 18.58 1.32 -42.41
N VAL A 9 18.15 2.35 -41.67
CA VAL A 9 16.76 2.58 -41.26
C VAL A 9 15.88 2.68 -42.51
N ASN A 10 15.19 1.59 -42.85
CA ASN A 10 14.09 1.63 -43.80
C ASN A 10 12.85 2.16 -43.07
N HIS A 11 12.53 3.43 -43.33
CA HIS A 11 11.21 4.00 -43.13
C HIS A 11 10.20 3.23 -44.00
N SER A 12 9.56 2.23 -43.41
CA SER A 12 8.32 1.65 -43.89
C SER A 12 7.28 1.85 -42.81
N THR A 13 6.56 2.95 -42.96
CA THR A 13 5.27 3.26 -42.36
C THR A 13 4.29 2.11 -42.61
N GLY A 14 4.30 1.12 -41.72
CA GLY A 14 3.33 0.03 -41.66
C GLY A 14 2.36 0.27 -40.53
N GLN A 15 1.35 1.10 -40.80
CA GLN A 15 0.00 1.06 -40.22
C GLN A 15 -0.11 0.34 -38.87
N LEU A 16 0.25 1.05 -37.79
CA LEU A 16 -0.58 0.98 -36.58
C LEU A 16 -1.96 1.40 -37.05
N ARG A 17 -2.81 0.42 -37.39
CA ARG A 17 -4.23 0.65 -37.60
C ARG A 17 -4.67 1.47 -36.39
N GLU A 18 -5.06 2.71 -36.67
CA GLU A 18 -6.03 3.43 -35.89
C GLU A 18 -7.07 2.40 -35.48
N ARG A 19 -6.97 1.91 -34.24
CA ARG A 19 -8.17 1.48 -33.53
C ARG A 19 -8.96 2.77 -33.50
N ALA A 20 -9.88 2.89 -34.46
CA ALA A 20 -11.02 3.79 -34.37
C ALA A 20 -11.37 3.85 -32.89
N ILE A 21 -11.27 5.04 -32.30
CA ILE A 21 -11.56 5.28 -30.89
C ILE A 21 -12.91 4.64 -30.68
N SER A 22 -12.91 3.43 -30.12
CA SER A 22 -14.13 2.66 -29.94
C SER A 22 -14.97 3.53 -29.02
N SER A 23 -16.24 3.72 -29.34
CA SER A 23 -17.20 4.33 -28.41
C SER A 23 -17.37 3.51 -27.12
N ALA A 24 -16.68 2.35 -27.01
CA ALA A 24 -16.64 1.56 -25.80
C ALA A 24 -15.87 2.26 -24.66
N PRO A 25 -16.39 2.18 -23.42
CA PRO A 25 -15.72 2.71 -22.24
C PRO A 25 -14.35 2.06 -22.07
N PHE A 26 -13.35 2.84 -21.63
CA PHE A 26 -12.03 2.30 -21.33
C PHE A 26 -12.12 1.33 -20.14
N VAL A 27 -11.58 0.14 -20.32
CA VAL A 27 -11.46 -0.88 -19.28
C VAL A 27 -9.98 -1.19 -19.11
N LEU A 28 -9.46 -0.97 -17.90
CA LEU A 28 -8.09 -1.34 -17.55
C LEU A 28 -8.02 -2.86 -17.39
N ASP A 29 -7.28 -3.52 -18.28
CA ASP A 29 -6.95 -4.94 -18.22
C ASP A 29 -5.47 -5.16 -17.89
N ASP A 30 -5.10 -6.42 -17.67
CA ASP A 30 -3.73 -6.79 -17.33
C ASP A 30 -2.71 -6.39 -18.42
N LEU A 31 -3.12 -6.36 -19.69
CA LEU A 31 -2.25 -6.00 -20.81
C LEU A 31 -1.98 -4.50 -20.85
N ALA A 32 -3.03 -3.69 -20.72
CA ALA A 32 -2.93 -2.25 -20.63
C ALA A 32 -2.07 -1.85 -19.42
N LEU A 33 -2.25 -2.54 -18.29
CA LEU A 33 -1.47 -2.29 -17.09
C LEU A 33 0.01 -2.68 -17.25
N ALA A 34 0.29 -3.85 -17.83
CA ALA A 34 1.67 -4.28 -18.09
C ALA A 34 2.38 -3.32 -19.04
N ARG A 35 1.70 -2.86 -20.10
CA ARG A 35 2.21 -1.82 -21.00
C ARG A 35 2.51 -0.52 -20.24
N GLU A 36 1.56 -0.06 -19.42
CA GLU A 36 1.74 1.20 -18.66
C GLU A 36 2.96 1.12 -17.75
N LEU A 37 3.24 -0.05 -17.14
CA LEU A 37 4.43 -0.27 -16.33
C LEU A 37 5.73 -0.32 -17.16
N GLU A 38 5.67 -0.73 -18.42
CA GLU A 38 6.83 -0.78 -19.34
C GLU A 38 7.25 0.60 -19.88
N LEU A 39 6.34 1.58 -19.85
CA LEU A 39 6.64 2.94 -20.30
C LEU A 39 7.70 3.61 -19.40
N THR A 40 8.55 4.42 -20.00
CA THR A 40 9.37 5.37 -19.24
C THR A 40 8.50 6.55 -18.79
N PRO A 41 8.89 7.29 -17.73
CA PRO A 41 8.16 8.49 -17.31
C PRO A 41 8.01 9.53 -18.43
N SER A 42 9.00 9.64 -19.30
CA SER A 42 8.96 10.53 -20.47
C SER A 42 7.98 10.07 -21.55
N GLN A 43 7.87 8.76 -21.79
CA GLN A 43 6.91 8.19 -22.73
C GLN A 43 5.48 8.35 -22.20
N ALA A 44 5.25 8.04 -20.92
CA ALA A 44 3.95 8.22 -20.28
C ALA A 44 3.47 9.69 -20.36
N ALA A 45 4.37 10.65 -20.13
CA ALA A 45 4.06 12.07 -20.25
C ALA A 45 3.71 12.49 -21.68
N GLN A 46 4.47 12.04 -22.68
CA GLN A 46 4.18 12.32 -24.10
C GLN A 46 2.84 11.71 -24.54
N GLU A 47 2.50 10.52 -24.05
CA GLU A 47 1.19 9.92 -24.30
C GLU A 47 0.06 10.67 -23.60
N ALA A 48 0.29 11.19 -22.39
CA ALA A 48 -0.68 12.00 -21.67
C ALA A 48 -1.04 13.27 -22.45
N ASP A 49 -0.05 13.93 -23.03
CA ASP A 49 -0.24 15.17 -23.82
C ASP A 49 -1.00 14.95 -25.14
N SER A 50 -0.96 13.74 -25.68
CA SER A 50 -1.57 13.41 -26.99
C SER A 50 -2.95 12.75 -26.89
N LEU A 51 -3.38 12.33 -25.70
CA LEU A 51 -4.67 11.69 -25.50
C LEU A 51 -5.83 12.69 -25.45
N PRO A 52 -7.02 12.32 -25.99
CA PRO A 52 -8.24 13.08 -25.74
C PRO A 52 -8.55 13.16 -24.25
N VAL A 53 -9.00 14.33 -23.77
CA VAL A 53 -9.26 14.61 -22.34
C VAL A 53 -10.16 13.54 -21.70
N GLN A 54 -11.25 13.15 -22.35
CA GLN A 54 -12.15 12.11 -21.85
C GLN A 54 -11.45 10.76 -21.65
N ARG A 55 -10.56 10.37 -22.56
CA ARG A 55 -9.79 9.12 -22.44
C ARG A 55 -8.74 9.22 -21.34
N LEU A 56 -8.14 10.39 -21.16
CA LEU A 56 -7.19 10.64 -20.09
C LEU A 56 -7.87 10.57 -18.71
N GLU A 57 -9.07 11.14 -18.58
CA GLU A 57 -9.91 11.06 -17.37
C GLU A 57 -10.31 9.60 -17.06
N GLU A 58 -10.77 8.85 -18.05
CA GLU A 58 -11.11 7.43 -17.88
C GLU A 58 -9.90 6.59 -17.45
N LEU A 59 -8.74 6.82 -18.08
CA LEU A 59 -7.49 6.15 -17.75
C LEU A 59 -7.04 6.48 -16.32
N ASN A 60 -7.03 7.77 -15.97
CA ASN A 60 -6.67 8.23 -14.62
C ASN A 60 -7.57 7.58 -13.57
N ARG A 61 -8.89 7.59 -13.78
CA ARG A 61 -9.85 6.94 -12.87
C ARG A 61 -9.57 5.45 -12.69
N ALA A 62 -9.26 4.74 -13.77
CA ALA A 62 -8.98 3.31 -13.71
C ALA A 62 -7.63 3.00 -13.04
N LEU A 63 -6.61 3.81 -13.30
CA LEU A 63 -5.31 3.72 -12.63
C LEU A 63 -5.44 4.03 -11.13
N ASP A 64 -6.21 5.06 -10.77
CA ASP A 64 -6.47 5.41 -9.38
C ASP A 64 -7.10 4.23 -8.63
N GLU A 65 -8.13 3.62 -9.20
CA GLU A 65 -8.79 2.46 -8.59
C GLU A 65 -7.84 1.27 -8.42
N TYR A 66 -6.98 1.01 -9.40
CA TYR A 66 -5.98 -0.05 -9.30
C TYR A 66 -4.89 0.27 -8.27
N ILE A 67 -4.42 1.52 -8.21
CA ILE A 67 -3.45 1.99 -7.21
C ILE A 67 -4.02 1.84 -5.79
N LEU A 68 -5.28 2.20 -5.56
CA LEU A 68 -5.93 2.02 -4.26
C LEU A 68 -6.01 0.53 -3.88
N ARG A 69 -6.32 -0.34 -4.84
CA ARG A 69 -6.26 -1.79 -4.63
C ARG A 69 -4.85 -2.28 -4.28
N GLN A 70 -3.82 -1.77 -4.95
CA GLN A 70 -2.43 -2.07 -4.62
C GLN A 70 -2.07 -1.60 -3.21
N MET A 71 -2.55 -0.43 -2.80
CA MET A 71 -2.33 0.10 -1.45
C MET A 71 -2.98 -0.78 -0.39
N CYS A 72 -4.24 -1.18 -0.55
CA CYS A 72 -4.90 -2.10 0.38
C CYS A 72 -4.09 -3.40 0.51
N PHE A 73 -3.72 -4.00 -0.62
CA PHE A 73 -2.96 -5.25 -0.63
C PHE A 73 -1.58 -5.08 0.02
N LYS A 74 -0.91 -3.94 -0.19
CA LYS A 74 0.35 -3.62 0.46
C LYS A 74 0.17 -3.49 1.98
N SER A 75 -0.87 -2.81 2.44
CA SER A 75 -1.20 -2.68 3.86
C SER A 75 -1.42 -4.06 4.49
N GLU A 76 -2.21 -4.91 3.82
CA GLU A 76 -2.50 -6.28 4.25
C GLU A 76 -1.25 -7.16 4.31
N ILE A 77 -0.41 -7.17 3.27
CA ILE A 77 0.80 -8.01 3.27
C ILE A 77 1.80 -7.54 4.33
N VAL A 78 1.93 -6.23 4.58
CA VAL A 78 2.80 -5.70 5.63
C VAL A 78 2.30 -6.10 7.02
N ALA A 79 0.99 -6.00 7.25
CA ALA A 79 0.37 -6.44 8.50
C ALA A 79 0.57 -7.95 8.72
N GLU A 80 0.39 -8.76 7.67
CA GLU A 80 0.59 -10.20 7.75
C GLU A 80 2.06 -10.58 7.95
N ILE A 81 3.00 -9.87 7.32
CA ILE A 81 4.44 -10.02 7.59
C ILE A 81 4.71 -9.78 9.08
N ALA A 82 4.18 -8.71 9.66
CA ALA A 82 4.38 -8.42 11.08
C ALA A 82 3.84 -9.54 11.97
N ARG A 83 2.64 -10.05 11.65
CA ARG A 83 2.00 -11.18 12.34
C ARG A 83 2.81 -12.47 12.22
N LEU A 84 3.35 -12.79 11.04
CA LEU A 84 4.20 -13.96 10.82
C LEU A 84 5.48 -13.90 11.64
N HIS A 85 6.10 -12.72 11.72
CA HIS A 85 7.28 -12.50 12.55
C HIS A 85 6.98 -12.61 14.05
N GLU A 86 5.79 -12.22 14.48
CA GLU A 86 5.32 -12.42 15.85
C GLU A 86 5.10 -13.91 16.15
N ASN A 87 4.38 -14.62 15.28
CA ASN A 87 4.15 -16.06 15.41
C ASN A 87 5.46 -16.86 15.41
N SER A 88 6.45 -16.45 14.61
CA SER A 88 7.80 -17.03 14.62
C SER A 88 8.48 -16.86 15.98
N ALA A 89 8.39 -15.67 16.60
CA ALA A 89 8.96 -15.43 17.93
C ALA A 89 8.31 -16.34 19.00
N TYR A 90 6.98 -16.49 19.00
CA TYR A 90 6.29 -17.42 19.89
C TYR A 90 6.69 -18.89 19.62
N SER A 91 6.87 -19.26 18.35
CA SER A 91 7.32 -20.59 17.94
C SER A 91 8.73 -20.90 18.42
N ILE A 92 9.67 -19.93 18.39
CA ILE A 92 11.04 -20.06 18.91
C ILE A 92 11.01 -20.35 20.42
N LEU A 93 10.10 -19.71 21.17
CA LEU A 93 9.91 -19.97 22.60
C LEU A 93 9.14 -21.28 22.89
N GLY A 94 8.54 -21.90 21.87
CA GLY A 94 7.72 -23.11 22.01
C GLY A 94 6.40 -22.87 22.75
N VAL A 95 5.84 -21.66 22.68
CA VAL A 95 4.60 -21.27 23.38
C VAL A 95 3.53 -20.81 22.39
N SER A 96 2.26 -20.92 22.79
CA SER A 96 1.15 -20.35 22.02
C SER A 96 1.20 -18.82 22.03
N PRO A 97 0.78 -18.11 20.97
CA PRO A 97 0.55 -16.66 21.00
C PRO A 97 -0.39 -16.23 22.13
N ASP A 98 -1.32 -17.10 22.53
CA ASP A 98 -2.27 -16.88 23.63
C ASP A 98 -1.67 -17.13 25.04
N ALA A 99 -0.39 -17.52 25.12
CA ALA A 99 0.26 -17.80 26.39
C ALA A 99 0.29 -16.57 27.29
N SER A 100 0.12 -16.75 28.61
CA SER A 100 0.28 -15.69 29.58
C SER A 100 1.74 -15.21 29.70
N ASP A 101 1.96 -13.99 30.18
CA ASP A 101 3.32 -13.46 30.43
C ASP A 101 4.14 -14.37 31.37
N ALA A 102 3.46 -15.06 32.30
CA ALA A 102 4.07 -16.02 33.21
C ALA A 102 4.56 -17.27 32.46
N GLU A 103 3.78 -17.79 31.52
CA GLU A 103 4.14 -18.94 30.68
C GLU A 103 5.29 -18.60 29.73
N ILE A 104 5.28 -17.41 29.12
CA ILE A 104 6.35 -16.92 28.25
C ILE A 104 7.67 -16.83 29.02
N LYS A 105 7.66 -16.19 30.20
CA LYS A 105 8.85 -16.09 31.07
C LYS A 105 9.36 -17.45 31.52
N LYS A 106 8.45 -18.39 31.81
CA LYS A 106 8.81 -19.75 32.22
C LYS A 106 9.46 -20.51 31.06
N ALA A 107 8.86 -20.46 29.87
CA ALA A 107 9.40 -21.10 28.67
C ALA A 107 10.79 -20.54 28.31
N TYR A 108 10.94 -19.22 28.30
CA TYR A 108 12.23 -18.57 28.08
C TYR A 108 13.31 -19.08 29.05
N ARG A 109 13.03 -19.13 30.37
CA ARG A 109 13.99 -19.63 31.35
C ARG A 109 14.41 -21.09 31.10
N VAL A 110 13.45 -21.93 30.70
CA VAL A 110 13.71 -23.36 30.43
C VAL A 110 14.58 -23.52 29.20
N VAL A 111 14.24 -22.88 28.08
CA VAL A 111 15.00 -22.98 26.82
C VAL A 111 16.35 -22.28 26.94
N ALA A 112 16.42 -21.14 27.63
CA ALA A 112 17.67 -20.40 27.87
C ALA A 112 18.67 -21.21 28.68
N MET A 113 18.21 -22.03 29.64
CA MET A 113 19.08 -22.95 30.37
C MET A 113 19.63 -24.10 29.50
N GLN A 114 18.91 -24.48 28.44
CA GLN A 114 19.30 -25.55 27.52
C GLN A 114 20.29 -25.04 26.46
N CYS A 115 20.05 -23.84 25.90
CA CYS A 115 20.90 -23.23 24.88
C CYS A 115 22.10 -22.45 25.43
N HIS A 116 22.30 -22.38 26.75
CA HIS A 116 23.37 -21.57 27.34
C HIS A 116 24.77 -22.05 26.89
N PRO A 117 25.66 -21.18 26.39
CA PRO A 117 26.98 -21.58 25.88
C PRO A 117 27.86 -22.24 26.96
N ASP A 118 27.76 -21.79 28.21
CA ASP A 118 28.50 -22.43 29.33
C ASP A 118 28.00 -23.83 29.70
N LYS A 119 26.83 -24.24 29.21
CA LYS A 119 26.24 -25.58 29.43
C LYS A 119 26.30 -26.45 28.17
N GLY A 120 27.04 -26.03 27.14
CA GLY A 120 27.22 -26.76 25.90
C GLY A 120 26.19 -26.46 24.80
N GLY A 121 25.41 -25.37 24.94
CA GLY A 121 24.50 -24.89 23.91
C GLY A 121 25.18 -23.94 22.91
N ASP A 122 24.49 -23.61 21.82
CA ASP A 122 24.98 -22.67 20.82
C ASP A 122 24.68 -21.22 21.21
N LYS A 123 25.69 -20.36 21.08
CA LYS A 123 25.56 -18.92 21.31
C LYS A 123 24.57 -18.28 20.32
N ALA A 124 24.51 -18.77 19.08
CA ALA A 124 23.59 -18.24 18.08
C ALA A 124 22.12 -18.54 18.47
N GLU A 125 21.82 -19.78 18.87
CA GLU A 125 20.49 -20.18 19.34
C GLU A 125 20.07 -19.41 20.61
N PHE A 126 21.00 -19.17 21.53
CA PHE A 126 20.72 -18.39 22.73
C PHE A 126 20.41 -16.92 22.41
N GLN A 127 21.13 -16.33 21.45
CA GLN A 127 20.92 -14.98 20.97
C GLN A 127 19.52 -14.86 20.32
N GLU A 128 19.17 -15.79 19.44
CA GLU A 128 17.87 -15.83 18.77
C GLU A 128 16.71 -16.01 19.76
N LEU A 129 16.86 -16.89 20.74
CA LEU A 129 15.88 -17.06 21.82
C LEU A 129 15.68 -15.78 22.63
N HIS A 130 16.78 -15.09 22.96
CA HIS A 130 16.72 -13.84 23.73
C HIS A 130 16.04 -12.72 22.93
N GLU A 131 16.39 -12.57 21.65
CA GLU A 131 15.77 -11.61 20.74
C GLU A 131 14.27 -11.88 20.56
N ALA A 132 13.87 -13.15 20.43
CA ALA A 132 12.46 -13.54 20.36
C ALA A 132 11.70 -13.19 21.64
N TYR A 133 12.27 -13.45 22.82
CA TYR A 133 11.64 -13.13 24.11
C TYR A 133 11.48 -11.61 24.30
N GLU A 134 12.53 -10.82 24.04
CA GLU A 134 12.47 -9.35 24.17
C GLU A 134 11.42 -8.77 23.24
N LYS A 135 11.34 -9.27 22.00
CA LYS A 135 10.35 -8.81 21.01
C LYS A 135 8.91 -9.05 21.48
N ILE A 136 8.61 -10.25 21.98
CA ILE A 136 7.28 -10.58 22.53
C ILE A 136 6.93 -9.63 23.69
N MET A 137 7.86 -9.42 24.63
CA MET A 137 7.62 -8.58 25.81
C MET A 137 7.42 -7.10 25.44
N GLU A 138 8.18 -6.57 24.48
CA GLU A 138 8.04 -5.20 24.00
C GLU A 138 6.69 -4.97 23.29
N GLN A 139 6.25 -5.93 22.48
CA GLN A 139 4.94 -5.88 21.81
C GLN A 139 3.77 -5.90 22.80
N ARG A 140 3.85 -6.69 23.87
CA ARG A 140 2.82 -6.72 24.92
C ARG A 140 2.76 -5.42 25.72
N ARG A 141 3.91 -4.80 26.00
CA ARG A 141 3.97 -3.47 26.64
C ARG A 141 3.37 -2.37 25.76
N SER A 142 3.67 -2.35 24.47
CA SER A 142 3.16 -1.33 23.55
C SER A 142 1.64 -1.43 23.36
N SER A 143 1.10 -2.66 23.30
CA SER A 143 -0.35 -2.91 23.27
C SER A 143 -1.06 -2.43 24.54
N ALA A 144 -0.51 -2.67 25.73
CA ALA A 144 -1.09 -2.23 27.00
C ALA A 144 -1.15 -0.69 27.15
N ASN A 145 -0.22 0.04 26.53
CA ASN A 145 -0.20 1.51 26.56
C ASN A 145 -1.24 2.17 25.65
N LEU A 146 -1.77 1.45 24.64
CA LEU A 146 -2.81 1.95 23.75
C LEU A 146 -4.19 1.91 24.42
N ASP A 147 -4.49 0.86 25.18
CA ASP A 147 -5.73 0.74 25.95
C ASP A 147 -5.77 1.64 27.19
N GLY A 148 -4.60 1.98 27.76
CA GLY A 148 -4.49 2.88 28.91
C GLY A 148 -4.77 4.36 28.63
N LYS A 149 -4.62 4.82 27.38
CA LYS A 149 -4.82 6.24 27.00
C LYS A 149 -6.29 6.62 26.83
N SER A 150 -7.16 5.68 26.46
CA SER A 150 -8.61 5.92 26.36
C SER A 150 -9.29 6.14 27.72
N ARG A 151 -8.64 5.73 28.82
CA ARG A 151 -9.19 5.86 30.18
C ARG A 151 -8.70 7.10 30.93
N LYS A 152 -7.55 7.68 30.54
CA LYS A 152 -6.92 8.79 31.27
C LYS A 152 -7.33 10.20 30.82
N GLN A 153 -8.25 10.31 29.84
CA GLN A 153 -8.82 11.58 29.36
C GLN A 153 -10.21 11.90 29.92
N ARG A 154 -10.74 11.12 30.89
CA ARG A 154 -12.03 11.41 31.55
C ARG A 154 -11.94 11.79 33.03
N GLU A 155 -10.75 11.82 33.62
CA GLU A 155 -10.57 12.16 35.03
C GLU A 155 -9.29 12.99 35.24
N THR A 156 -9.32 14.26 34.80
CA THR A 156 -8.49 15.33 35.38
C THR A 156 -9.22 16.66 35.15
N ASP A 157 -10.18 16.96 36.03
CA ASP A 157 -10.67 18.31 36.32
C ASP A 157 -11.11 18.34 37.79
N SER A 158 -10.12 18.44 38.68
CA SER A 158 -10.25 19.09 39.98
C SER A 158 -8.86 19.19 40.62
N ASP A 159 -8.39 20.42 40.72
CA ASP A 159 -7.20 20.84 41.45
C ASP A 159 -7.26 20.44 42.94
N ASP A 160 -6.17 19.88 43.47
CA ASP A 160 -5.53 20.36 44.71
C ASP A 160 -4.20 19.59 44.95
N ASP A 161 -3.15 20.36 45.18
CA ASP A 161 -1.74 20.00 45.48
C ASP A 161 -1.52 19.90 47.02
N PRO A 162 -0.32 19.64 47.57
CA PRO A 162 0.61 18.51 47.45
C PRO A 162 0.86 17.84 48.84
N ASP A 163 1.66 16.75 48.90
CA ASP A 163 2.85 16.59 49.79
C ASP A 163 3.20 15.11 50.14
N SER A 164 4.50 14.88 50.37
CA SER A 164 5.21 13.74 50.99
C SER A 164 5.71 12.56 50.12
N GLU A 165 6.95 12.73 49.64
CA GLU A 165 8.18 11.95 49.96
C GLU A 165 8.14 10.47 50.42
N GLU A 166 9.02 9.69 49.75
CA GLU A 166 9.97 8.68 50.27
C GLU A 166 9.61 7.16 50.45
N LYS A 167 10.35 6.36 49.65
CA LYS A 167 11.22 5.19 49.97
C LYS A 167 10.64 3.85 50.48
N GLU A 168 10.91 2.75 49.76
CA GLU A 168 11.94 1.67 50.02
C GLU A 168 11.28 0.40 50.58
N GLU A 169 11.31 -0.72 49.83
CA GLU A 169 12.13 -1.94 50.05
C GLU A 169 11.36 -3.07 50.76
N GLN A 170 11.10 -4.18 50.05
CA GLN A 170 11.76 -5.51 50.14
C GLN A 170 11.35 -6.40 51.32
N LYS A 171 10.96 -7.65 50.95
CA LYS A 171 10.97 -8.92 51.70
C LYS A 171 10.01 -8.98 52.91
N GLU A 172 9.33 -10.09 53.20
CA GLU A 172 9.86 -11.44 53.32
C GLU A 172 8.72 -12.48 53.27
N GLU A 173 9.08 -13.71 52.93
CA GLU A 173 8.25 -14.91 52.97
C GLU A 173 7.72 -15.19 54.39
N THR A 174 6.50 -15.74 54.48
CA THR A 174 6.23 -16.84 55.40
C THR A 174 4.99 -17.60 54.96
N GLU A 175 5.20 -18.90 54.76
CA GLU A 175 4.17 -19.91 54.60
C GLU A 175 3.26 -19.93 55.82
N GLU A 176 1.94 -19.92 55.61
CA GLU A 176 1.05 -20.67 56.49
C GLU A 176 -0.10 -21.28 55.69
N ARG A 177 -0.18 -22.59 55.86
CA ARG A 177 -1.05 -23.55 55.22
C ARG A 177 -2.33 -23.60 56.05
N GLU A 178 -3.46 -23.14 55.50
CA GLU A 178 -4.77 -23.49 56.03
C GLU A 178 -5.73 -23.98 54.94
N GLU A 179 -6.59 -24.88 55.38
CA GLU A 179 -7.26 -25.92 54.64
C GLU A 179 -8.51 -25.43 53.90
N LYS A 180 -8.87 -26.16 52.83
CA LYS A 180 -10.15 -26.03 52.12
C LYS A 180 -11.35 -26.23 53.07
N PRO A 181 -12.53 -25.77 52.64
CA PRO A 181 -13.57 -26.77 52.35
C PRO A 181 -14.14 -26.63 50.94
N GLU A 182 -14.38 -27.80 50.35
CA GLU A 182 -15.12 -28.03 49.11
C GLU A 182 -16.63 -28.01 49.40
N GLU A 183 -17.39 -27.39 48.49
CA GLU A 183 -18.79 -27.68 48.09
C GLU A 183 -19.22 -26.52 47.15
N ASN A 184 -20.03 -26.63 46.11
CA ASN A 184 -20.40 -27.70 45.19
C ASN A 184 -21.04 -27.03 43.96
N HIS A 185 -20.72 -27.56 42.78
CA HIS A 185 -21.50 -27.67 41.54
C HIS A 185 -22.26 -26.50 40.86
N GLN A 186 -22.12 -26.55 39.53
CA GLN A 186 -23.12 -26.23 38.50
C GLN A 186 -23.48 -24.76 38.28
N GLU A 187 -22.73 -24.11 37.38
CA GLU A 187 -23.27 -23.26 36.31
C GLU A 187 -22.11 -22.69 35.47
N LYS A 188 -21.76 -23.38 34.38
CA LYS A 188 -21.08 -22.84 33.17
C LYS A 188 -20.78 -24.00 32.23
N LYS A 189 -21.85 -24.67 31.79
CA LYS A 189 -21.80 -25.65 30.70
C LYS A 189 -22.93 -25.40 29.70
N GLU A 190 -23.22 -24.13 29.44
CA GLU A 190 -24.11 -23.65 28.38
C GLU A 190 -23.55 -22.31 27.87
N ALA A 191 -22.39 -22.36 27.22
CA ALA A 191 -21.86 -21.26 26.40
C ALA A 191 -20.92 -21.76 25.28
N SER A 192 -20.90 -23.07 25.03
CA SER A 192 -20.00 -23.73 24.08
C SER A 192 -20.73 -24.50 22.97
N SER A 193 -21.98 -24.13 22.66
CA SER A 193 -22.82 -24.85 21.70
C SER A 193 -23.61 -23.96 20.73
N GLU A 194 -23.25 -22.68 20.57
CA GLU A 194 -23.86 -21.79 19.57
C GLU A 194 -22.81 -21.01 18.74
N ARG A 195 -21.64 -21.62 18.51
CA ARG A 195 -20.60 -21.03 17.65
C ARG A 195 -20.15 -21.94 16.51
N ALA A 196 -21.00 -22.88 16.11
CA ALA A 196 -20.71 -23.87 15.08
C ALA A 196 -21.51 -23.69 13.78
N GLU A 197 -22.29 -22.63 13.63
CA GLU A 197 -23.01 -22.32 12.38
C GLU A 197 -22.94 -20.82 12.07
N ALA A 198 -21.73 -20.34 11.74
CA ALA A 198 -21.50 -19.04 11.12
C ALA A 198 -20.13 -18.99 10.45
N GLU A 199 -19.79 -20.01 9.64
CA GLU A 199 -18.64 -19.95 8.74
C GLU A 199 -19.13 -20.20 7.31
N GLU A 200 -19.88 -19.24 6.77
CA GLU A 200 -20.08 -19.08 5.33
C GLU A 200 -20.51 -17.65 4.99
N SER A 201 -19.64 -16.68 5.26
CA SER A 201 -19.57 -15.38 4.56
C SER A 201 -18.31 -14.59 4.98
N GLU A 202 -17.12 -15.08 4.66
CA GLU A 202 -15.90 -14.25 4.66
C GLU A 202 -15.75 -13.59 3.27
N GLU A 203 -16.62 -12.63 2.95
CA GLU A 203 -16.40 -11.66 1.89
C GLU A 203 -16.89 -10.28 2.38
N ASP A 204 -16.01 -9.28 2.29
CA ASP A 204 -16.12 -7.89 2.74
C ASP A 204 -16.18 -7.66 4.26
N GLY A 205 -15.07 -7.14 4.82
CA GLY A 205 -15.05 -6.57 6.16
C GLY A 205 -16.13 -5.50 6.30
N SER A 206 -16.90 -5.56 7.39
CA SER A 206 -18.02 -4.64 7.61
C SER A 206 -17.58 -3.18 7.42
N ASP A 207 -18.49 -2.32 6.93
CA ASP A 207 -18.19 -0.90 6.70
C ASP A 207 -17.58 -0.23 7.96
N ALA A 208 -17.98 -0.70 9.16
CA ALA A 208 -17.39 -0.29 10.45
C ALA A 208 -15.91 -0.68 10.61
N GLN A 209 -15.50 -1.85 10.13
CA GLN A 209 -14.10 -2.29 10.16
C GLN A 209 -13.23 -1.48 9.19
N LEU A 210 -13.75 -1.15 8.00
CA LEU A 210 -13.06 -0.29 7.04
C LEU A 210 -12.88 1.13 7.59
N LEU A 211 -13.92 1.70 8.21
CA LEU A 211 -13.84 3.00 8.87
C LEU A 211 -12.85 3.00 10.05
N ALA A 212 -12.82 1.93 10.85
CA ALA A 212 -11.84 1.81 11.94
C ALA A 212 -10.40 1.72 11.42
N LYS A 213 -10.17 1.04 10.29
CA LYS A 213 -8.85 1.04 9.62
C LYS A 213 -8.49 2.43 9.10
N ALA A 214 -9.43 3.12 8.46
CA ALA A 214 -9.25 4.50 8.00
C ALA A 214 -8.92 5.45 9.16
N ALA A 215 -9.59 5.32 10.31
CA ALA A 215 -9.30 6.12 11.50
C ALA A 215 -7.86 5.93 11.97
N LYS A 216 -7.42 4.67 12.10
CA LYS A 216 -6.04 4.33 12.51
C LYS A 216 -5.00 4.87 11.55
N ALA A 217 -5.25 4.76 10.24
CA ALA A 217 -4.36 5.30 9.22
C ALA A 217 -4.32 6.84 9.23
N ALA A 218 -5.45 7.52 9.47
CA ALA A 218 -5.50 8.98 9.62
C ALA A 218 -4.70 9.45 10.85
N ASP A 219 -4.85 8.75 11.99
CA ASP A 219 -4.07 9.01 13.21
C ASP A 219 -2.57 8.76 13.00
N GLU A 220 -2.21 7.74 12.22
CA GLU A 220 -0.83 7.48 11.83
C GLU A 220 -0.28 8.61 10.94
N ALA A 221 -1.01 9.02 9.90
CA ALA A 221 -0.63 10.12 9.03
C ALA A 221 -0.40 11.42 9.82
N SER A 222 -1.30 11.76 10.75
CA SER A 222 -1.18 12.93 11.61
C SER A 222 0.06 12.88 12.52
N ARG A 223 0.30 11.72 13.18
CA ARG A 223 1.47 11.53 14.05
C ARG A 223 2.79 11.66 13.29
N TYR A 224 2.90 11.03 12.12
CA TYR A 224 4.12 11.09 11.32
C TYR A 224 4.31 12.44 10.62
N ALA A 225 3.24 13.16 10.29
CA ALA A 225 3.35 14.53 9.78
C ALA A 225 3.91 15.48 10.86
N LYS A 226 3.45 15.36 12.11
CA LYS A 226 4.03 16.10 13.24
C LYS A 226 5.51 15.75 13.44
N THR A 227 5.83 14.46 13.40
CA THR A 227 7.21 13.96 13.50
C THR A 227 8.10 14.54 12.39
N ALA A 228 7.61 14.56 11.15
CA ALA A 228 8.32 15.15 10.02
C ALA A 228 8.58 16.65 10.21
N ALA A 229 7.61 17.39 10.75
CA ALA A 229 7.75 18.81 11.04
C ALA A 229 8.79 19.10 12.12
N GLU A 230 8.79 18.31 13.21
CA GLU A 230 9.77 18.42 14.29
C GLU A 230 11.20 18.17 13.76
N PHE A 231 11.41 17.11 13.00
CA PHE A 231 12.72 16.81 12.42
C PHE A 231 13.14 17.80 11.33
N ALA A 232 12.21 18.34 10.54
CA ALA A 232 12.51 19.38 9.56
C ALA A 232 12.98 20.67 10.26
N HIS A 233 12.35 21.03 11.40
CA HIS A 233 12.79 22.14 12.22
C HIS A 233 14.20 21.92 12.77
N GLN A 234 14.47 20.75 13.36
CA GLN A 234 15.80 20.40 13.86
C GLN A 234 16.87 20.41 12.76
N ALA A 235 16.54 19.95 11.54
CA ALA A 235 17.43 20.00 10.39
C ALA A 235 17.76 21.46 10.00
N ALA A 236 16.78 22.36 10.07
CA ALA A 236 16.98 23.79 9.82
C ALA A 236 17.85 24.45 10.90
N GLU A 237 17.63 24.15 12.18
CA GLU A 237 18.47 24.62 13.29
C GLU A 237 19.92 24.13 13.15
N ALA A 238 20.12 22.86 12.77
CA ALA A 238 21.44 22.32 12.51
C ALA A 238 22.14 23.03 11.34
N ALA A 239 21.43 23.30 10.24
CA ALA A 239 21.96 24.06 9.12
C ALA A 239 22.34 25.50 9.50
N GLU A 240 21.52 26.16 10.30
CA GLU A 240 21.81 27.50 10.83
C GLU A 240 23.01 27.49 11.79
N THR A 241 23.12 26.48 12.64
CA THR A 241 24.27 26.31 13.54
C THR A 241 25.57 26.10 12.73
N ALA A 242 25.52 25.31 11.64
CA ALA A 242 26.67 25.14 10.76
C ALA A 242 27.08 26.48 10.10
N ARG A 243 26.11 27.30 9.70
CA ARG A 243 26.34 28.64 9.15
C ARG A 243 27.01 29.57 10.17
N GLN A 244 26.47 29.64 11.39
CA GLN A 244 27.05 30.45 12.48
C GLN A 244 28.48 29.98 12.83
N GLY A 245 28.71 28.66 12.83
CA GLY A 245 30.02 28.06 13.04
C GLY A 245 31.03 28.49 11.97
N ARG A 246 30.62 28.54 10.69
CA ARG A 246 31.46 29.07 9.60
C ARG A 246 31.76 30.55 9.80
N ASP A 247 30.74 31.37 10.04
CA ASP A 247 30.87 32.83 10.13
C ASP A 247 31.73 33.27 11.33
N SER A 248 31.76 32.45 12.39
CA SER A 248 32.59 32.67 13.58
C SER A 248 34.03 32.14 13.45
N GLY A 249 34.41 31.57 12.29
CA GLY A 249 35.73 30.96 12.09
C GLY A 249 35.93 29.64 12.84
N GLY A 250 34.85 28.89 13.09
CA GLY A 250 34.87 27.61 13.78
C GLY A 250 35.63 26.50 13.04
N ALA A 251 35.97 25.43 13.76
CA ALA A 251 36.69 24.30 13.18
C ALA A 251 35.88 23.63 12.04
N ILE A 252 36.51 23.45 10.88
CA ILE A 252 35.90 22.86 9.67
C ILE A 252 35.31 21.47 9.96
N THR A 253 35.98 20.69 10.81
CA THR A 253 35.52 19.36 11.24
C THR A 253 34.21 19.42 12.01
N LEU A 254 34.03 20.45 12.84
CA LEU A 254 32.78 20.69 13.57
C LEU A 254 31.66 21.10 12.61
N THR A 255 31.92 22.03 11.68
CA THR A 255 30.97 22.44 10.65
C THR A 255 30.54 21.25 9.77
N LYS A 256 31.49 20.37 9.40
CA LYS A 256 31.21 19.13 8.66
C LYS A 256 30.33 18.17 9.46
N SER A 257 30.61 18.00 10.77
CA SER A 257 29.81 17.13 11.64
C SER A 257 28.38 17.66 11.79
N ILE A 258 28.20 18.97 11.98
CA ILE A 258 26.87 19.58 12.12
C ILE A 258 26.09 19.49 10.80
N ALA A 259 26.76 19.73 9.67
CA ALA A 259 26.15 19.55 8.34
C ALA A 259 25.71 18.09 8.10
N HIS A 260 26.52 17.12 8.54
CA HIS A 260 26.14 15.71 8.50
C HIS A 260 24.91 15.43 9.38
N SER A 261 24.84 15.98 10.59
CA SER A 261 23.65 15.85 11.44
C SER A 261 22.39 16.38 10.75
N ALA A 262 22.46 17.54 10.08
CA ALA A 262 21.32 18.09 9.31
C ALA A 262 20.83 17.10 8.23
N ILE A 263 21.75 16.47 7.51
CA ILE A 263 21.44 15.47 6.46
C ILE A 263 20.79 14.21 7.05
N VAL A 264 21.28 13.72 8.20
CA VAL A 264 20.68 12.56 8.87
C VAL A 264 19.26 12.86 9.37
N LEU A 265 19.02 14.06 9.89
CA LEU A 265 17.69 14.52 10.26
C LEU A 265 16.77 14.59 9.03
N THR A 266 17.26 15.11 7.90
CA THR A 266 16.51 15.11 6.63
C THR A 266 16.14 13.69 6.16
N LEU A 267 17.02 12.70 6.29
CA LEU A 267 16.66 11.30 5.98
C LEU A 267 15.52 10.78 6.87
N THR A 268 15.44 11.25 8.12
CA THR A 268 14.35 10.90 9.04
C THR A 268 13.04 11.54 8.59
N VAL A 269 13.09 12.79 8.12
CA VAL A 269 11.94 13.47 7.48
C VAL A 269 11.47 12.68 6.25
N VAL A 270 12.36 12.26 5.35
CA VAL A 270 12.02 11.43 4.18
C VAL A 270 11.25 10.17 4.60
N LYS A 271 11.71 9.46 5.63
CA LYS A 271 11.04 8.26 6.14
C LYS A 271 9.64 8.58 6.68
N ALA A 272 9.52 9.62 7.50
CA ALA A 272 8.24 10.03 8.09
C ALA A 272 7.24 10.46 6.99
N VAL A 273 7.65 11.30 6.04
CA VAL A 273 6.81 11.76 4.93
C VAL A 273 6.34 10.60 4.05
N ARG A 274 7.18 9.57 3.85
CA ARG A 274 6.75 8.35 3.15
C ARG A 274 5.62 7.63 3.90
N VAL A 275 5.73 7.49 5.21
CA VAL A 275 4.68 6.87 6.04
C VAL A 275 3.38 7.67 5.91
N VAL A 276 3.45 9.00 6.01
CA VAL A 276 2.29 9.89 5.81
C VAL A 276 1.64 9.65 4.45
N GLY A 277 2.43 9.68 3.37
CA GLY A 277 1.90 9.48 2.02
C GLY A 277 1.18 8.13 1.85
N TYR A 278 1.73 7.03 2.39
CA TYR A 278 1.05 5.73 2.35
C TYR A 278 -0.19 5.69 3.22
N ALA A 279 -0.12 6.21 4.45
CA ALA A 279 -1.25 6.23 5.37
C ALA A 279 -2.41 7.05 4.81
N THR A 280 -2.15 8.21 4.21
CA THR A 280 -3.16 9.03 3.52
C THR A 280 -3.80 8.26 2.35
N MET A 281 -3.00 7.52 1.57
CA MET A 281 -3.54 6.71 0.48
C MET A 281 -4.33 5.49 0.97
N ASP A 282 -3.96 4.89 2.10
CA ASP A 282 -4.74 3.83 2.74
C ASP A 282 -6.09 4.38 3.22
N VAL A 283 -6.12 5.56 3.85
CA VAL A 283 -7.39 6.24 4.20
C VAL A 283 -8.27 6.42 2.97
N ALA A 284 -7.70 6.99 1.89
CA ALA A 284 -8.44 7.16 0.64
C ALA A 284 -8.99 5.83 0.09
N ALA A 285 -8.23 4.74 0.21
CA ALA A 285 -8.64 3.42 -0.25
C ALA A 285 -9.77 2.84 0.62
N GLN A 286 -9.62 2.87 1.95
CA GLN A 286 -10.63 2.36 2.89
C GLN A 286 -11.93 3.17 2.81
N CYS A 287 -11.84 4.50 2.76
CA CYS A 287 -13.00 5.38 2.61
C CYS A 287 -13.73 5.11 1.29
N ARG A 288 -12.99 4.92 0.19
CA ARG A 288 -13.60 4.59 -1.11
C ARG A 288 -14.26 3.22 -1.10
N LEU A 289 -13.66 2.21 -0.46
CA LEU A 289 -14.25 0.88 -0.33
C LEU A 289 -15.52 0.92 0.51
N ALA A 290 -15.48 1.59 1.66
CA ALA A 290 -16.66 1.84 2.48
C ALA A 290 -17.72 2.58 1.65
N SER A 291 -17.34 3.61 0.89
CA SER A 291 -18.26 4.41 0.09
C SER A 291 -18.78 3.74 -1.18
N ARG A 292 -18.37 2.50 -1.54
CA ARG A 292 -18.84 1.82 -2.78
C ARG A 292 -20.35 1.59 -2.83
N LYS A 293 -21.02 1.53 -1.68
CA LYS A 293 -22.47 1.40 -1.54
C LYS A 293 -23.21 2.76 -1.50
N PHE A 294 -22.48 3.87 -1.66
CA PHE A 294 -22.93 5.24 -1.43
C PHE A 294 -22.76 6.05 -2.72
N THR A 295 -23.81 6.75 -3.15
CA THR A 295 -23.80 7.59 -4.36
C THR A 295 -23.51 9.07 -4.07
N GLU A 296 -23.03 9.40 -2.86
CA GLU A 296 -22.74 10.78 -2.49
C GLU A 296 -21.39 11.24 -3.05
N ALA A 297 -21.42 12.37 -3.78
CA ALA A 297 -20.24 12.94 -4.43
C ALA A 297 -19.13 13.36 -3.44
N SER A 298 -19.48 13.78 -2.22
CA SER A 298 -18.53 14.34 -1.25
C SER A 298 -17.45 13.35 -0.78
N CYS A 299 -17.81 12.08 -0.55
CA CYS A 299 -16.83 11.06 -0.11
C CYS A 299 -15.88 10.65 -1.24
N ALA A 300 -16.37 10.62 -2.47
CA ALA A 300 -15.55 10.31 -3.63
C ALA A 300 -14.54 11.43 -3.89
N GLU A 301 -14.97 12.69 -3.80
CA GLU A 301 -14.11 13.86 -3.97
C GLU A 301 -13.01 13.93 -2.90
N SER A 302 -13.34 13.80 -1.62
CA SER A 302 -12.33 13.81 -0.55
C SER A 302 -11.38 12.63 -0.61
N SER A 303 -11.85 11.45 -1.02
CA SER A 303 -10.95 10.30 -1.26
C SER A 303 -9.96 10.57 -2.40
N THR A 304 -10.41 11.21 -3.49
CA THR A 304 -9.51 11.59 -4.59
C THR A 304 -8.52 12.69 -4.20
N GLU A 305 -8.97 13.66 -3.40
CA GLU A 305 -8.10 14.73 -2.88
C GLU A 305 -7.03 14.17 -1.94
N ALA A 306 -7.42 13.33 -0.97
CA ALA A 306 -6.50 12.65 -0.07
C ALA A 306 -5.48 11.81 -0.87
N MET A 307 -5.94 11.05 -1.87
CA MET A 307 -5.05 10.30 -2.74
C MET A 307 -4.03 11.19 -3.48
N GLY A 308 -4.49 12.32 -4.05
CA GLY A 308 -3.64 13.29 -4.73
C GLY A 308 -2.58 13.89 -3.81
N LEU A 309 -2.97 14.33 -2.62
CA LEU A 309 -2.05 14.92 -1.64
C LEU A 309 -1.10 13.89 -1.02
N GLY A 310 -1.57 12.66 -0.77
CA GLY A 310 -0.72 11.55 -0.34
C GLY A 310 0.38 11.24 -1.37
N LEU A 311 0.04 11.34 -2.65
CA LEU A 311 1.00 11.20 -3.74
C LEU A 311 1.96 12.39 -3.83
N GLU A 312 1.48 13.62 -3.70
CA GLU A 312 2.36 14.80 -3.60
C GLU A 312 3.37 14.66 -2.46
N ALA A 313 2.95 14.14 -1.30
CA ALA A 313 3.85 13.83 -0.19
C ALA A 313 4.89 12.75 -0.56
N LEU A 314 4.49 11.66 -1.22
CA LEU A 314 5.43 10.63 -1.68
C LEU A 314 6.45 11.16 -2.70
N ASN A 315 6.03 12.03 -3.61
CA ASN A 315 6.90 12.69 -4.59
C ASN A 315 7.85 13.68 -3.90
N ALA A 316 7.35 14.45 -2.93
CA ALA A 316 8.18 15.36 -2.15
C ALA A 316 9.23 14.61 -1.32
N ALA A 317 8.89 13.44 -0.77
CA ALA A 317 9.85 12.56 -0.10
C ALA A 317 10.95 12.04 -1.05
N LEU A 318 10.59 11.68 -2.29
CA LEU A 318 11.57 11.26 -3.30
C LEU A 318 12.52 12.40 -3.68
N ALA A 319 11.97 13.57 -4.02
CA ALA A 319 12.79 14.75 -4.32
C ALA A 319 13.71 15.12 -3.15
N CYS A 320 13.20 15.03 -1.92
CA CYS A 320 13.98 15.25 -0.72
C CYS A 320 15.10 14.20 -0.56
N ALA A 321 14.82 12.92 -0.83
CA ALA A 321 15.83 11.86 -0.81
C ALA A 321 16.96 12.10 -1.82
N GLU A 322 16.63 12.48 -3.06
CA GLU A 322 17.61 12.79 -4.11
C GLU A 322 18.52 13.96 -3.72
N VAL A 323 17.95 15.03 -3.16
CA VAL A 323 18.72 16.16 -2.62
C VAL A 323 19.61 15.69 -1.47
N THR A 324 19.11 14.80 -0.62
CA THR A 324 19.87 14.29 0.54
C THR A 324 21.03 13.40 0.09
N GLU A 325 20.85 12.58 -0.94
CA GLU A 325 21.90 11.73 -1.50
C GLU A 325 23.00 12.56 -2.16
N THR A 326 22.61 13.54 -2.99
CA THR A 326 23.57 14.43 -3.65
C THR A 326 24.35 15.27 -2.64
N THR A 327 23.69 15.83 -1.63
CA THR A 327 24.35 16.58 -0.56
C THR A 327 25.24 15.69 0.32
N ALA A 328 24.83 14.46 0.63
CA ALA A 328 25.67 13.50 1.36
C ALA A 328 26.94 13.13 0.57
N ALA A 329 26.82 12.88 -0.74
CA ALA A 329 27.97 12.62 -1.60
C ALA A 329 28.93 13.82 -1.64
N GLU A 330 28.41 15.05 -1.59
CA GLU A 330 29.25 16.24 -1.52
C GLU A 330 30.07 16.34 -0.22
N LEU A 331 29.54 15.89 0.93
CA LEU A 331 30.31 15.84 2.18
C LEU A 331 31.45 14.81 2.16
N GLN A 332 31.34 13.78 1.31
CA GLN A 332 32.29 12.67 1.21
C GLN A 332 33.37 12.89 0.15
N ALA A 333 33.24 13.89 -0.72
CA ALA A 333 34.21 14.16 -1.78
C ALA A 333 35.61 14.53 -1.24
N PRO A 334 36.70 14.11 -1.92
CA PRO A 334 38.07 14.26 -1.44
C PRO A 334 38.49 15.73 -1.27
N GLU A 335 39.31 15.97 -0.23
CA GLU A 335 39.77 17.30 0.17
C GLU A 335 40.87 17.81 -0.77
N GLY A 336 40.53 18.79 -1.60
CA GLY A 336 41.47 19.55 -2.43
C GLY A 336 41.15 21.05 -2.48
N LEU A 337 40.24 21.50 -1.61
CA LEU A 337 39.75 22.88 -1.52
C LEU A 337 40.39 23.60 -0.33
N GLU A 338 40.51 24.91 -0.43
CA GLU A 338 40.92 25.77 0.69
C GLU A 338 39.95 25.62 1.89
N ALA A 339 40.46 25.80 3.10
CA ALA A 339 39.72 25.63 4.35
C ALA A 339 38.35 26.36 4.39
N SER A 340 38.30 27.57 3.85
CA SER A 340 37.09 28.40 3.79
C SER A 340 36.07 27.86 2.79
N GLU A 341 36.53 27.38 1.63
CA GLU A 341 35.67 26.85 0.56
C GLU A 341 35.04 25.50 0.97
N ALA A 342 35.80 24.68 1.71
CA ALA A 342 35.29 23.44 2.28
C ALA A 342 34.17 23.69 3.30
N ALA A 343 34.34 24.66 4.21
CA ALA A 343 33.32 25.00 5.20
C ALA A 343 32.04 25.57 4.56
N GLU A 344 32.18 26.43 3.54
CA GLU A 344 31.05 26.96 2.77
C GLU A 344 30.28 25.86 2.05
N ARG A 345 30.98 24.90 1.44
CA ARG A 345 30.36 23.73 0.82
C ARG A 345 29.50 22.92 1.79
N PHE A 346 30.00 22.64 3.00
CA PHE A 346 29.25 21.88 4.00
C PHE A 346 27.99 22.61 4.46
N VAL A 347 28.07 23.93 4.68
CA VAL A 347 26.91 24.76 5.03
C VAL A 347 25.89 24.75 3.88
N ASN A 348 26.32 24.93 2.63
CA ASN A 348 25.43 24.92 1.47
C ASN A 348 24.76 23.55 1.25
N ALA A 349 25.44 22.45 1.57
CA ALA A 349 24.86 21.12 1.56
C ALA A 349 23.78 20.97 2.65
N ALA A 350 24.08 21.39 3.89
CA ALA A 350 23.13 21.35 5.01
C ALA A 350 21.87 22.20 4.75
N VAL A 351 22.04 23.42 4.23
CA VAL A 351 20.92 24.33 3.91
C VAL A 351 20.04 23.75 2.79
N ARG A 352 20.62 23.14 1.75
CA ARG A 352 19.81 22.47 0.71
C ARG A 352 19.03 21.29 1.28
N ALA A 353 19.66 20.47 2.11
CA ALA A 353 19.00 19.35 2.76
C ALA A 353 17.85 19.80 3.69
N SER A 354 18.03 20.87 4.46
CA SER A 354 16.99 21.40 5.35
C SER A 354 15.83 22.05 4.60
N LEU A 355 16.09 22.77 3.50
CA LEU A 355 15.04 23.33 2.64
C LEU A 355 14.21 22.22 1.98
N ALA A 356 14.86 21.16 1.50
CA ALA A 356 14.17 20.00 0.97
C ALA A 356 13.31 19.29 2.03
N ALA A 357 13.83 19.17 3.27
CA ALA A 357 13.09 18.63 4.40
C ALA A 357 11.83 19.45 4.72
N ALA A 358 11.94 20.78 4.76
CA ALA A 358 10.82 21.67 5.02
C ALA A 358 9.74 21.55 3.93
N SER A 359 10.13 21.53 2.65
CA SER A 359 9.18 21.32 1.55
C SER A 359 8.46 19.98 1.63
N ALA A 360 9.18 18.90 1.97
CA ALA A 360 8.59 17.57 2.11
C ALA A 360 7.65 17.48 3.33
N SER A 361 8.03 18.11 4.44
CA SER A 361 7.19 18.20 5.64
C SER A 361 5.89 18.96 5.40
N ASN A 362 5.92 20.05 4.62
CA ASN A 362 4.71 20.80 4.26
C ASN A 362 3.75 19.94 3.43
N ALA A 363 4.27 19.21 2.44
CA ALA A 363 3.46 18.28 1.65
C ALA A 363 2.85 17.17 2.52
N ALA A 364 3.61 16.62 3.48
CA ALA A 364 3.09 15.67 4.46
C ALA A 364 1.97 16.27 5.32
N MET A 365 2.11 17.52 5.76
CA MET A 365 1.07 18.17 6.58
C MET A 365 -0.25 18.30 5.80
N SER A 366 -0.19 18.75 4.55
CA SER A 366 -1.37 18.81 3.67
C SER A 366 -2.00 17.43 3.46
N ALA A 367 -1.19 16.40 3.22
CA ALA A 367 -1.65 15.03 3.05
C ALA A 367 -2.31 14.46 4.32
N ALA A 368 -1.77 14.76 5.50
CA ALA A 368 -2.33 14.33 6.78
C ALA A 368 -3.66 15.03 7.08
N ILE A 369 -3.78 16.33 6.80
CA ILE A 369 -5.04 17.07 6.94
C ILE A 369 -6.12 16.46 6.04
N ALA A 370 -5.78 16.19 4.77
CA ALA A 370 -6.70 15.56 3.83
C ALA A 370 -7.10 14.13 4.24
N ALA A 371 -6.19 13.37 4.85
CA ALA A 371 -6.51 12.05 5.40
C ALA A 371 -7.56 12.16 6.54
N VAL A 372 -7.31 13.03 7.50
CA VAL A 372 -8.23 13.24 8.64
C VAL A 372 -9.60 13.72 8.15
N GLU A 373 -9.62 14.68 7.22
CA GLU A 373 -10.85 15.21 6.66
C GLU A 373 -11.61 14.18 5.82
N GLY A 374 -10.91 13.43 4.97
CA GLY A 374 -11.52 12.36 4.16
C GLY A 374 -12.11 11.23 5.01
N HIS A 375 -11.43 10.83 6.08
CA HIS A 375 -11.98 9.88 7.05
C HIS A 375 -13.23 10.44 7.74
N ARG A 376 -13.18 11.69 8.22
CA ARG A 376 -14.29 12.37 8.90
C ARG A 376 -15.54 12.46 8.02
N GLN A 377 -15.37 12.86 6.75
CA GLN A 377 -16.48 12.93 5.80
C GLN A 377 -17.08 11.55 5.51
N CYS A 378 -16.23 10.53 5.36
CA CYS A 378 -16.70 9.16 5.16
C CYS A 378 -17.49 8.63 6.36
N MET A 379 -17.04 8.89 7.59
CA MET A 379 -17.79 8.57 8.81
C MET A 379 -19.17 9.24 8.81
N GLN A 380 -19.24 10.54 8.52
CA GLN A 380 -20.49 11.29 8.52
C GLN A 380 -21.50 10.74 7.48
N ALA A 381 -21.02 10.40 6.28
CA ALA A 381 -21.87 9.81 5.25
C ALA A 381 -22.42 8.42 5.64
N VAL A 382 -21.64 7.63 6.39
CA VAL A 382 -22.08 6.33 6.90
C VAL A 382 -23.06 6.49 8.07
N GLU A 383 -22.85 7.48 8.95
CA GLU A 383 -23.72 7.76 10.11
C GLU A 383 -25.08 8.34 9.71
N ALA A 384 -25.12 9.31 8.78
CA ALA A 384 -26.36 9.90 8.27
C ALA A 384 -27.33 8.85 7.66
N LYS A 385 -26.78 7.72 7.21
CA LYS A 385 -27.57 6.60 6.68
C LYS A 385 -28.14 5.68 7.76
N LYS A 386 -27.47 5.56 8.93
CA LYS A 386 -28.05 4.83 10.06
C LYS A 386 -29.30 5.56 10.57
N GLU A 387 -29.24 6.89 10.62
CA GLU A 387 -30.37 7.73 11.02
C GLU A 387 -31.53 7.64 10.02
N THR A 388 -31.26 7.70 8.71
CA THR A 388 -32.31 7.55 7.68
C THR A 388 -32.81 6.11 7.49
N ALA A 389 -32.10 5.09 7.99
CA ALA A 389 -32.58 3.71 8.02
C ALA A 389 -33.44 3.39 9.27
N GLU A 390 -33.29 4.17 10.35
CA GLU A 390 -34.10 4.07 11.57
C GLU A 390 -35.40 4.89 11.47
N GLU A 391 -35.47 5.91 10.61
CA GLU A 391 -36.72 6.58 10.23
C GLU A 391 -37.42 5.84 9.07
N GLY A 392 -38.30 4.89 9.41
CA GLY A 392 -39.22 4.28 8.43
C GLY A 392 -40.15 5.31 7.79
N PRO A 393 -40.67 5.07 6.57
CA PRO A 393 -41.42 6.08 5.82
C PRO A 393 -42.78 6.34 6.48
N GLU A 394 -42.98 7.54 7.03
CA GLU A 394 -44.33 8.03 7.32
C GLU A 394 -45.10 8.24 6.01
N PRO A 395 -46.38 7.85 5.94
CA PRO A 395 -47.17 7.98 4.72
C PRO A 395 -47.46 9.45 4.43
N ALA A 396 -47.21 9.83 3.18
CA ALA A 396 -47.51 11.16 2.64
C ALA A 396 -49.01 11.47 2.73
N GLU A 397 -49.38 12.45 3.55
CA GLU A 397 -50.63 13.18 3.42
C GLU A 397 -50.45 14.25 2.34
N ALA A 398 -51.22 14.10 1.27
CA ALA A 398 -51.33 15.05 0.19
C ALA A 398 -52.17 16.24 0.65
N ASP A 399 -51.67 17.47 0.49
CA ASP A 399 -52.57 18.60 0.39
C ASP A 399 -52.16 19.58 -0.70
N LYS A 400 -53.20 20.03 -1.40
CA LYS A 400 -53.21 20.73 -2.67
C LYS A 400 -53.25 22.25 -2.48
N ASP A 401 -52.78 22.92 -3.54
CA ASP A 401 -53.19 24.24 -4.05
C ASP A 401 -53.06 25.46 -3.09
N ASP A 402 -52.28 26.47 -3.47
CA ASP A 402 -52.82 27.59 -4.26
C ASP A 402 -51.73 28.63 -4.59
N ALA A 403 -51.90 29.31 -5.72
CA ALA A 403 -51.04 30.37 -6.21
C ALA A 403 -51.50 31.74 -5.66
N SER A 404 -50.56 32.62 -5.28
CA SER A 404 -50.77 34.07 -5.47
C SER A 404 -49.50 34.91 -5.37
N GLU A 405 -49.37 35.73 -6.41
CA GLU A 405 -48.66 37.00 -6.57
C GLU A 405 -48.23 37.79 -5.31
N GLY A 406 -46.99 38.28 -5.36
CA GLY A 406 -46.65 39.69 -5.20
C GLY A 406 -46.89 40.38 -3.85
N LYS A 407 -45.80 40.81 -3.20
CA LYS A 407 -45.56 42.24 -2.93
C LYS A 407 -44.20 42.50 -2.28
N ASP A 408 -43.44 43.29 -3.02
CA ASP A 408 -42.62 44.40 -2.59
C ASP A 408 -43.00 44.99 -1.21
N GLN A 409 -42.02 45.07 -0.30
CA GLN A 409 -41.95 46.08 0.74
C GLN A 409 -40.55 46.16 1.33
N SER A 410 -39.81 47.13 0.79
CA SER A 410 -38.72 47.82 1.45
C SER A 410 -39.24 48.63 2.64
N GLN A 411 -38.46 48.72 3.73
CA GLN A 411 -38.09 49.98 4.40
C GLN A 411 -37.07 49.75 5.55
N PRO A 412 -36.33 50.80 5.97
CA PRO A 412 -34.91 50.71 6.28
C PRO A 412 -34.59 51.01 7.76
N SER A 413 -33.35 50.72 8.17
CA SER A 413 -32.72 51.41 9.30
C SER A 413 -31.24 51.64 9.02
N ASP A 414 -31.00 52.82 8.44
CA ASP A 414 -29.95 53.78 8.73
C ASP A 414 -29.07 53.46 9.96
N HIS A 415 -27.74 53.39 9.76
CA HIS A 415 -26.71 53.96 10.63
C HIS A 415 -25.41 54.05 9.83
N GLY A 416 -25.04 55.27 9.45
CA GLY A 416 -23.78 55.59 8.78
C GLY A 416 -22.59 55.66 9.74
N SER A 417 -21.44 55.22 9.24
CA SER A 417 -20.13 55.72 9.64
C SER A 417 -19.21 55.63 8.42
N ASP A 418 -18.79 56.80 7.95
CA ASP A 418 -17.81 56.97 6.89
C ASP A 418 -16.46 56.38 7.30
N ASP A 419 -15.88 55.49 6.48
CA ASP A 419 -14.43 55.35 6.39
C ASP A 419 -14.01 54.82 5.01
N GLU A 420 -12.83 55.23 4.58
CA GLU A 420 -12.37 55.35 3.20
C GLU A 420 -12.39 54.07 2.34
N SER A 421 -12.94 54.18 1.12
CA SER A 421 -12.93 53.12 0.11
C SER A 421 -11.54 52.94 -0.51
N VAL A 422 -10.80 51.92 -0.09
CA VAL A 422 -9.78 51.27 -0.93
C VAL A 422 -10.46 50.12 -1.67
N SER A 423 -10.71 50.29 -2.97
CA SER A 423 -11.25 49.22 -3.82
C SER A 423 -10.32 48.00 -3.79
N PRO A 424 -10.82 46.79 -3.45
CA PRO A 424 -10.06 45.56 -3.65
C PRO A 424 -9.79 45.38 -5.15
N PRO A 425 -8.62 44.85 -5.56
CA PRO A 425 -8.39 44.55 -6.97
C PRO A 425 -9.45 43.53 -7.42
N GLU A 426 -10.20 43.87 -8.46
CA GLU A 426 -11.19 42.97 -9.06
C GLU A 426 -10.53 41.61 -9.36
N PRO A 427 -11.16 40.48 -8.99
CA PRO A 427 -10.66 39.17 -9.36
C PRO A 427 -10.66 39.07 -10.88
N ARG A 428 -9.47 38.87 -11.46
CA ARG A 428 -9.29 38.65 -12.89
C ARG A 428 -10.25 37.55 -13.32
N ARG A 429 -11.22 37.91 -14.19
CA ARG A 429 -12.09 36.93 -14.85
C ARG A 429 -11.21 36.06 -15.73
N HIS A 430 -10.76 34.92 -15.20
CA HIS A 430 -10.11 33.90 -15.99
C HIS A 430 -11.05 33.49 -17.11
N SER A 431 -10.57 33.52 -18.35
CA SER A 431 -11.40 33.14 -19.49
C SER A 431 -11.79 31.66 -19.35
N LYS A 432 -12.95 31.26 -19.90
CA LYS A 432 -13.36 29.84 -19.90
C LYS A 432 -12.30 28.94 -20.57
N GLU A 433 -11.53 29.49 -21.50
CA GLU A 433 -10.42 28.83 -22.17
C GLU A 433 -9.23 28.57 -21.23
N ASP A 434 -8.87 29.53 -20.36
CA ASP A 434 -7.81 29.34 -19.36
C ASP A 434 -8.18 28.24 -18.34
N SER A 435 -9.46 28.19 -17.95
CA SER A 435 -9.98 27.17 -17.02
C SER A 435 -9.95 25.77 -17.64
N ALA A 436 -10.37 25.64 -18.90
CA ALA A 436 -10.32 24.37 -19.63
C ALA A 436 -8.88 23.88 -19.82
N GLN A 437 -7.95 24.76 -20.18
CA GLN A 437 -6.52 24.42 -20.29
C GLN A 437 -5.92 24.02 -18.94
N ALA A 438 -6.33 24.68 -17.85
CA ALA A 438 -5.92 24.29 -16.50
C ALA A 438 -6.41 22.88 -16.12
N ALA A 439 -7.66 22.53 -16.48
CA ALA A 439 -8.20 21.19 -16.25
C ALA A 439 -7.41 20.10 -17.00
N ILE A 440 -7.04 20.35 -18.26
CA ILE A 440 -6.22 19.40 -19.06
C ILE A 440 -4.84 19.22 -18.41
N ARG A 441 -4.18 20.31 -18.00
CA ARG A 441 -2.88 20.24 -17.30
C ARG A 441 -2.97 19.43 -16.01
N ARG A 442 -4.08 19.52 -15.28
CA ARG A 442 -4.33 18.70 -14.08
C ARG A 442 -4.42 17.21 -14.44
N GLN A 443 -5.17 16.84 -15.48
CA GLN A 443 -5.29 15.45 -15.92
C GLN A 443 -3.95 14.86 -16.38
N VAL A 444 -3.13 15.63 -17.10
CA VAL A 444 -1.77 15.21 -17.50
C VAL A 444 -0.88 15.01 -16.28
N THR A 445 -0.93 15.95 -15.33
CA THR A 445 -0.16 15.85 -14.08
C THR A 445 -0.59 14.63 -13.28
N GLN A 446 -1.89 14.35 -13.19
CA GLN A 446 -2.44 13.18 -12.53
C GLN A 446 -1.95 11.88 -13.19
N ARG A 447 -1.97 11.77 -14.52
CA ARG A 447 -1.44 10.57 -15.21
C ARG A 447 0.03 10.34 -14.88
N ASN A 448 0.84 11.40 -14.96
CA ASN A 448 2.27 11.30 -14.66
C ASN A 448 2.54 10.85 -13.23
N ASN A 449 1.73 11.33 -12.30
CA ASN A 449 1.78 10.93 -10.90
C ASN A 449 1.36 9.46 -10.74
N ASN A 450 0.23 9.06 -11.32
CA ASN A 450 -0.27 7.68 -11.30
C ASN A 450 0.75 6.68 -11.85
N HIS A 451 1.37 6.99 -12.98
CA HIS A 451 2.39 6.15 -13.59
C HIS A 451 3.57 5.90 -12.64
N LYS A 452 4.08 6.95 -11.98
CA LYS A 452 5.19 6.83 -11.00
C LYS A 452 4.80 5.97 -9.79
N VAL A 453 3.61 6.18 -9.24
CA VAL A 453 3.11 5.37 -8.10
C VAL A 453 2.95 3.94 -8.49
N LEU A 454 2.32 3.69 -9.64
CA LEU A 454 2.05 2.37 -10.14
C LEU A 454 3.35 1.56 -10.26
N GLN A 455 4.39 2.12 -10.86
CA GLN A 455 5.70 1.47 -10.97
C GLN A 455 6.29 1.16 -9.59
N ARG A 456 6.27 2.14 -8.69
CA ARG A 456 6.83 2.00 -7.35
C ARG A 456 6.08 0.96 -6.52
N LEU A 457 4.75 1.04 -6.44
CA LEU A 457 3.93 0.09 -5.68
C LEU A 457 4.04 -1.31 -6.24
N ASN A 458 4.02 -1.47 -7.56
CA ASN A 458 4.20 -2.78 -8.16
C ASN A 458 5.55 -3.39 -7.76
N ALA A 459 6.64 -2.61 -7.79
CA ALA A 459 7.95 -3.08 -7.34
C ALA A 459 7.98 -3.41 -5.83
N GLU A 460 7.47 -2.52 -4.98
CA GLU A 460 7.43 -2.71 -3.53
C GLU A 460 6.61 -3.95 -3.13
N ILE A 461 5.44 -4.15 -3.74
CA ILE A 461 4.59 -5.32 -3.45
C ILE A 461 5.29 -6.60 -3.92
N LEU A 462 5.94 -6.60 -5.08
CA LEU A 462 6.72 -7.76 -5.53
C LEU A 462 7.86 -8.08 -4.55
N THR A 463 8.56 -7.06 -4.03
CA THR A 463 9.58 -7.25 -2.99
C THR A 463 8.97 -7.82 -1.70
N HIS A 464 7.83 -7.32 -1.24
CA HIS A 464 7.16 -7.88 -0.05
C HIS A 464 6.72 -9.33 -0.27
N GLN A 465 6.16 -9.66 -1.45
CA GLN A 465 5.80 -11.03 -1.83
C GLN A 465 7.02 -11.95 -1.82
N GLN A 466 8.16 -11.49 -2.35
CA GLN A 466 9.43 -12.23 -2.32
C GLN A 466 9.91 -12.47 -0.88
N ASN A 467 9.95 -11.42 -0.06
CA ASN A 467 10.40 -11.50 1.33
C ASN A 467 9.52 -12.45 2.16
N VAL A 468 8.20 -12.43 1.96
CA VAL A 468 7.27 -13.38 2.62
C VAL A 468 7.59 -14.81 2.19
N ARG A 469 7.84 -15.03 0.89
CA ARG A 469 8.16 -16.36 0.38
C ARG A 469 9.44 -16.90 1.01
N GLU A 470 10.51 -16.12 1.00
CA GLU A 470 11.80 -16.48 1.62
C GLU A 470 11.65 -16.75 3.12
N PHE A 471 10.88 -15.92 3.82
CA PHE A 471 10.60 -16.10 5.24
C PHE A 471 9.83 -17.39 5.53
N LEU A 472 8.79 -17.70 4.75
CA LEU A 472 7.99 -18.93 4.91
C LEU A 472 8.76 -20.18 4.48
N GLN A 473 9.67 -20.09 3.50
CA GLN A 473 10.57 -21.17 3.14
C GLN A 473 11.52 -21.53 4.29
N ALA A 474 12.04 -20.53 5.01
CA ALA A 474 12.84 -20.74 6.21
C ALA A 474 12.01 -21.21 7.42
N ASN A 475 10.71 -20.90 7.46
CA ASN A 475 9.80 -21.18 8.58
C ASN A 475 8.57 -21.99 8.14
N ARG A 476 8.78 -23.17 7.55
CA ARG A 476 7.70 -24.00 6.98
C ARG A 476 6.58 -24.35 7.95
N GLN A 477 6.87 -24.41 9.26
CA GLN A 477 5.89 -24.61 10.32
C GLN A 477 4.83 -23.52 10.42
N LEU A 478 5.07 -22.34 9.86
CA LEU A 478 4.12 -21.23 9.81
C LEU A 478 3.16 -21.34 8.61
N ILE A 479 3.43 -22.22 7.64
CA ILE A 479 2.56 -22.41 6.48
C ILE A 479 1.31 -23.18 6.94
N PRO A 480 0.10 -22.58 6.83
CA PRO A 480 -1.12 -23.24 7.28
C PRO A 480 -1.42 -24.46 6.40
N ALA A 481 -1.91 -25.53 7.03
CA ALA A 481 -2.37 -26.70 6.31
C ALA A 481 -3.63 -26.37 5.50
N VAL A 482 -3.58 -26.55 4.18
CA VAL A 482 -4.73 -26.33 3.29
C VAL A 482 -5.57 -27.60 3.22
N SER A 483 -6.87 -27.48 3.51
CA SER A 483 -7.79 -28.62 3.47
C SER A 483 -7.93 -29.21 2.07
N THR A 484 -8.18 -30.53 1.98
CA THR A 484 -8.44 -31.20 0.70
C THR A 484 -9.64 -30.61 -0.03
N GLU A 485 -10.63 -30.12 0.70
CA GLU A 485 -11.80 -29.45 0.15
C GLU A 485 -11.45 -28.11 -0.51
N ALA A 486 -10.65 -27.28 0.16
CA ALA A 486 -10.18 -26.02 -0.40
C ALA A 486 -9.36 -26.26 -1.67
N LYS A 487 -8.45 -27.25 -1.66
CA LYS A 487 -7.71 -27.68 -2.87
C LYS A 487 -8.66 -28.09 -4.00
N ARG A 488 -9.69 -28.88 -3.70
CA ARG A 488 -10.68 -29.32 -4.70
C ARG A 488 -11.46 -28.14 -5.29
N ARG A 489 -11.94 -27.21 -4.45
CA ARG A 489 -12.71 -26.03 -4.89
C ARG A 489 -11.90 -25.18 -5.88
N VAL A 490 -10.65 -24.85 -5.51
CA VAL A 490 -9.77 -24.02 -6.34
C VAL A 490 -9.43 -24.70 -7.67
N HIS A 491 -9.08 -25.99 -7.66
CA HIS A 491 -8.74 -26.70 -8.89
C HIS A 491 -9.95 -26.98 -9.79
N THR A 492 -11.14 -27.15 -9.22
CA THR A 492 -12.39 -27.25 -9.99
C THR A 492 -12.67 -25.95 -10.72
N LEU A 493 -12.52 -24.82 -10.02
CA LEU A 493 -12.68 -23.50 -10.61
C LEU A 493 -11.63 -23.24 -11.71
N LEU A 494 -10.36 -23.57 -11.44
CA LEU A 494 -9.29 -23.48 -12.43
C LEU A 494 -9.60 -24.34 -13.66
N SER A 495 -10.04 -25.59 -13.49
CA SER A 495 -10.39 -26.48 -14.61
C SER A 495 -11.49 -25.88 -15.49
N ASN A 496 -12.53 -25.27 -14.89
CA ASN A 496 -13.58 -24.60 -15.64
C ASN A 496 -13.06 -23.40 -16.45
N TYR A 497 -12.24 -22.54 -15.84
CA TYR A 497 -11.63 -21.41 -16.56
C TYR A 497 -10.65 -21.88 -17.64
N ALA A 498 -9.86 -22.92 -17.36
CA ALA A 498 -8.91 -23.47 -18.32
C ALA A 498 -9.63 -24.09 -19.52
N ARG A 499 -10.76 -24.78 -19.31
CA ARG A 499 -11.58 -25.35 -20.39
C ARG A 499 -12.21 -24.28 -21.29
N GLU A 500 -12.72 -23.21 -20.68
CA GLU A 500 -13.25 -22.06 -21.43
C GLU A 500 -12.17 -21.46 -22.34
N VAL A 501 -10.97 -21.23 -21.78
CA VAL A 501 -9.81 -20.71 -22.53
C VAL A 501 -9.34 -21.68 -23.61
N GLY A 502 -9.30 -22.98 -23.32
CA GLY A 502 -8.98 -24.02 -24.29
C GLY A 502 -9.94 -23.99 -25.47
N THR A 503 -11.24 -23.94 -25.21
CA THR A 503 -12.28 -23.85 -26.26
C THR A 503 -12.11 -22.59 -27.11
N GLU A 504 -11.95 -21.43 -26.48
CA GLU A 504 -11.77 -20.16 -27.19
C GLU A 504 -10.50 -20.16 -28.06
N LEU A 505 -9.40 -20.72 -27.57
CA LEU A 505 -8.16 -20.85 -28.33
C LEU A 505 -8.34 -21.76 -29.54
N GLN A 506 -9.03 -22.89 -29.39
CA GLN A 506 -9.30 -23.80 -30.48
C GLN A 506 -10.13 -23.14 -31.58
N GLU A 507 -11.21 -22.44 -31.22
CA GLU A 507 -12.07 -21.73 -32.16
C GLU A 507 -11.27 -20.69 -32.96
N ARG A 508 -10.41 -19.92 -32.29
CA ARG A 508 -9.58 -18.90 -32.95
C ARG A 508 -8.50 -19.49 -33.86
N VAL A 509 -7.83 -20.55 -33.42
CA VAL A 509 -6.83 -21.27 -34.23
C VAL A 509 -7.44 -21.91 -35.47
N GLN A 510 -8.70 -22.36 -35.38
CA GLN A 510 -9.44 -22.86 -36.54
C GLN A 510 -9.91 -21.74 -37.49
N ALA A 511 -10.31 -20.59 -36.94
CA ALA A 511 -10.86 -19.47 -37.72
C ALA A 511 -9.80 -18.72 -38.54
N ASP A 512 -8.56 -18.62 -38.05
CA ASP A 512 -7.48 -17.88 -38.71
C ASP A 512 -6.34 -18.82 -39.18
N PRO A 513 -6.23 -19.10 -40.50
CA PRO A 513 -5.15 -19.90 -41.04
C PRO A 513 -3.82 -19.13 -41.19
N GLY A 514 -3.72 -17.91 -40.64
CA GLY A 514 -2.52 -17.07 -40.64
C GLY A 514 -1.33 -17.63 -39.84
N ASP A 515 -0.38 -16.74 -39.49
CA ASP A 515 0.77 -17.11 -38.68
C ASP A 515 0.31 -17.59 -37.30
N LEU A 516 0.54 -18.88 -37.03
CA LEU A 516 0.11 -19.52 -35.79
C LEU A 516 0.69 -18.83 -34.55
N ALA A 517 1.92 -18.31 -34.63
CA ALA A 517 2.53 -17.62 -33.51
C ALA A 517 1.78 -16.32 -33.17
N GLU A 518 1.41 -15.54 -34.19
CA GLU A 518 0.62 -14.31 -33.99
C GLU A 518 -0.80 -14.61 -33.52
N VAL A 519 -1.45 -15.62 -34.09
CA VAL A 519 -2.81 -16.04 -33.68
C VAL A 519 -2.82 -16.50 -32.23
N LEU A 520 -1.89 -17.37 -31.83
CA LEU A 520 -1.77 -17.83 -30.44
C LEU A 520 -1.48 -16.68 -29.49
N GLN A 521 -0.53 -15.80 -29.81
CA GLN A 521 -0.24 -14.65 -28.96
C GLN A 521 -1.44 -13.71 -28.82
N SER A 522 -2.16 -13.43 -29.92
CA SER A 522 -3.35 -12.57 -29.92
C SER A 522 -4.49 -13.20 -29.11
N ALA A 523 -4.74 -14.50 -29.30
CA ALA A 523 -5.79 -15.21 -28.59
C ALA A 523 -5.50 -15.34 -27.10
N LEU A 524 -4.26 -15.66 -26.72
CA LEU A 524 -3.87 -15.76 -25.31
C LEU A 524 -3.95 -14.41 -24.59
N LYS A 525 -3.59 -13.32 -25.27
CA LYS A 525 -3.77 -11.95 -24.76
C LYS A 525 -5.23 -11.69 -24.38
N SER A 526 -6.20 -12.12 -25.18
CA SER A 526 -7.63 -11.90 -24.89
C SER A 526 -8.24 -12.82 -23.83
N THR A 527 -7.63 -13.98 -23.54
CA THR A 527 -8.21 -14.98 -22.62
C THR A 527 -8.10 -14.61 -21.13
N GLY A 528 -7.24 -13.65 -20.77
CA GLY A 528 -7.05 -13.12 -19.41
C GLY A 528 -6.40 -14.08 -18.40
N LEU A 529 -6.61 -15.40 -18.51
CA LEU A 529 -6.06 -16.42 -17.61
C LEU A 529 -4.52 -16.47 -17.67
N LEU A 530 -3.97 -16.54 -18.90
CA LEU A 530 -2.53 -16.68 -19.14
C LEU A 530 -1.84 -15.35 -19.47
N ALA A 531 -2.62 -14.33 -19.86
CA ALA A 531 -2.10 -13.04 -20.32
C ALA A 531 -1.06 -12.40 -19.37
N PRO A 532 -1.26 -12.37 -18.03
CA PRO A 532 -0.29 -11.76 -17.11
C PRO A 532 1.06 -12.47 -17.04
N PHE A 533 1.08 -13.79 -17.27
CA PHE A 533 2.29 -14.63 -17.20
C PHE A 533 3.12 -14.57 -18.48
N LEU A 534 2.55 -14.01 -19.55
CA LEU A 534 3.21 -13.87 -20.85
C LEU A 534 3.83 -12.50 -21.05
N GLN A 535 3.62 -11.55 -20.14
CA GLN A 535 4.20 -10.21 -20.22
C GLN A 535 5.68 -10.21 -19.86
N LYS A 536 6.40 -9.16 -20.26
CA LYS A 536 7.79 -8.94 -19.82
C LYS A 536 7.80 -8.37 -18.42
N GLN A 537 6.91 -7.41 -18.15
CA GLN A 537 6.75 -6.82 -16.84
C GLN A 537 5.82 -7.66 -15.96
N THR A 538 6.29 -8.03 -14.77
CA THR A 538 5.50 -8.80 -13.81
C THR A 538 4.50 -7.90 -13.10
N LEU A 539 3.23 -8.32 -13.12
CA LEU A 539 2.18 -7.70 -12.32
C LEU A 539 2.16 -8.29 -10.91
N ALA A 540 2.30 -7.42 -9.90
CA ALA A 540 2.16 -7.77 -8.50
C ALA A 540 0.78 -8.39 -8.23
N ILE A 541 -0.28 -7.76 -8.76
CA ILE A 541 -1.67 -8.16 -8.56
C ILE A 541 -2.37 -8.20 -9.93
N PRO A 542 -2.67 -9.38 -10.49
CA PRO A 542 -3.48 -9.45 -11.68
C PRO A 542 -4.88 -8.86 -11.46
N ILE A 543 -5.36 -8.09 -12.43
CA ILE A 543 -6.71 -7.57 -12.51
C ILE A 543 -7.68 -8.73 -12.78
N CYS A 544 -7.37 -9.57 -13.77
CA CYS A 544 -8.20 -10.69 -14.17
C CYS A 544 -8.38 -11.70 -13.02
N PRO A 545 -9.63 -12.01 -12.61
CA PRO A 545 -9.90 -13.04 -11.60
C PRO A 545 -9.37 -14.42 -12.01
N LYS A 546 -9.46 -14.78 -13.29
CA LYS A 546 -8.98 -16.07 -13.82
C LYS A 546 -7.48 -16.26 -13.52
N ALA A 547 -6.67 -15.22 -13.78
CA ALA A 547 -5.24 -15.25 -13.48
C ALA A 547 -4.93 -15.31 -11.98
N ARG A 548 -5.74 -14.67 -11.13
CA ARG A 548 -5.61 -14.77 -9.66
C ARG A 548 -5.90 -16.18 -9.17
N VAL A 549 -6.95 -16.82 -9.69
CA VAL A 549 -7.27 -18.22 -9.39
C VAL A 549 -6.14 -19.14 -9.83
N LEU A 550 -5.51 -18.89 -10.99
CA LEU A 550 -4.33 -19.63 -11.42
C LEU A 550 -3.15 -19.47 -10.44
N LYS A 551 -2.82 -18.24 -10.01
CA LYS A 551 -1.77 -18.03 -8.99
C LYS A 551 -2.10 -18.77 -7.68
N MET A 552 -3.35 -18.72 -7.24
CA MET A 552 -3.81 -19.38 -6.01
C MET A 552 -3.77 -20.91 -6.11
N ALA A 553 -4.21 -21.47 -7.23
CA ALA A 553 -4.14 -22.91 -7.48
C ALA A 553 -2.69 -23.39 -7.45
N ALA A 554 -1.80 -22.63 -8.09
CA ALA A 554 -0.37 -22.94 -8.10
C ALA A 554 0.20 -22.96 -6.67
N LEU A 555 -0.15 -21.99 -5.83
CA LEU A 555 0.26 -21.96 -4.41
C LEU A 555 -0.27 -23.16 -3.60
N TYR A 556 -1.44 -23.70 -3.95
CA TYR A 556 -2.04 -24.82 -3.23
C TYR A 556 -1.46 -26.18 -3.65
N ASP A 557 -1.21 -26.33 -4.95
CA ASP A 557 -0.60 -27.51 -5.57
C ASP A 557 -0.14 -27.17 -7.00
N LEU A 558 1.16 -26.88 -7.15
CA LEU A 558 1.75 -26.54 -8.44
C LEU A 558 1.61 -27.70 -9.44
N ARG A 559 1.83 -28.94 -8.97
CA ARG A 559 1.82 -30.12 -9.82
C ARG A 559 0.45 -30.35 -10.43
N MET A 560 -0.60 -30.29 -9.61
CA MET A 560 -1.98 -30.42 -10.07
C MET A 560 -2.36 -29.24 -10.98
N THR A 561 -1.94 -28.03 -10.66
CA THR A 561 -2.17 -26.84 -11.49
C THR A 561 -1.60 -27.00 -12.90
N VAL A 562 -0.35 -27.43 -13.01
CA VAL A 562 0.30 -27.69 -14.31
C VAL A 562 -0.44 -28.80 -15.07
N GLN A 563 -0.89 -29.86 -14.39
CA GLN A 563 -1.69 -30.91 -15.02
C GLN A 563 -3.02 -30.41 -15.57
N VAL A 564 -3.72 -29.52 -14.86
CA VAL A 564 -4.98 -28.93 -15.34
C VAL A 564 -4.76 -28.09 -16.59
N LEU A 565 -3.73 -27.24 -16.60
CA LEU A 565 -3.41 -26.42 -17.79
C LEU A 565 -3.02 -27.29 -18.99
N GLU A 566 -2.23 -28.34 -18.76
CA GLU A 566 -1.84 -29.30 -19.78
C GLU A 566 -3.05 -30.01 -20.40
N GLN A 567 -3.98 -30.49 -19.56
CA GLN A 567 -5.14 -31.26 -20.01
C GLN A 567 -6.22 -30.41 -20.68
N GLU A 568 -6.49 -29.22 -20.16
CA GLU A 568 -7.64 -28.41 -20.60
C GLU A 568 -7.25 -27.37 -21.67
N ILE A 569 -5.98 -26.95 -21.75
CA ILE A 569 -5.52 -25.90 -22.68
C ILE A 569 -4.52 -26.46 -23.70
N PHE A 570 -3.35 -26.93 -23.23
CA PHE A 570 -2.22 -27.18 -24.14
C PHE A 570 -2.43 -28.42 -25.01
N ARG A 571 -2.80 -29.57 -24.44
CA ARG A 571 -3.06 -30.80 -25.23
C ARG A 571 -4.19 -30.66 -26.24
N PRO A 572 -5.34 -30.06 -25.90
CA PRO A 572 -6.42 -29.92 -26.86
C PRO A 572 -6.03 -29.02 -28.04
N VAL A 573 -5.29 -27.93 -27.80
CA VAL A 573 -4.78 -27.05 -28.87
C VAL A 573 -3.70 -27.77 -29.69
N GLN A 574 -2.77 -28.49 -29.04
CA GLN A 574 -1.74 -29.27 -29.72
C GLN A 574 -2.34 -30.34 -30.64
N SER A 575 -3.34 -31.10 -30.16
CA SER A 575 -4.02 -32.13 -30.95
C SER A 575 -4.68 -31.56 -32.20
N LEU A 576 -5.19 -30.33 -32.11
CA LEU A 576 -5.81 -29.61 -33.23
C LEU A 576 -4.77 -29.21 -34.29
N LEU A 577 -3.58 -28.78 -33.84
CA LEU A 577 -2.47 -28.45 -34.73
C LEU A 577 -1.88 -29.69 -35.42
N GLU A 578 -1.82 -30.83 -34.71
CA GLU A 578 -1.44 -32.13 -35.25
C GLU A 578 -2.38 -32.59 -36.36
N GLN A 579 -3.69 -32.44 -36.15
CA GLN A 579 -4.70 -32.77 -37.16
C GLN A 579 -4.66 -31.86 -38.39
N ALA A 580 -4.18 -30.64 -38.25
CA ALA A 580 -4.04 -29.67 -39.34
C ALA A 580 -2.74 -29.82 -40.16
N ASP A 581 -1.92 -30.84 -39.88
CA ASP A 581 -0.61 -31.11 -40.51
C ASP A 581 0.38 -29.92 -40.42
N LYS A 582 0.23 -29.09 -39.38
CA LYS A 582 1.10 -27.94 -39.06
C LYS A 582 2.33 -28.37 -38.23
N SER A 583 2.89 -29.53 -38.55
CA SER A 583 3.92 -30.25 -37.79
C SER A 583 5.21 -29.48 -37.43
N PRO A 584 5.72 -28.54 -38.25
CA PRO A 584 6.88 -27.71 -37.85
C PRO A 584 6.53 -26.47 -36.99
N SER A 585 5.29 -26.33 -36.50
CA SER A 585 4.76 -25.11 -35.85
C SER A 585 4.42 -25.27 -34.35
N TYR A 586 4.96 -26.28 -33.65
CA TYR A 586 4.73 -26.44 -32.20
C TYR A 586 5.60 -25.54 -31.31
N ALA A 587 6.71 -25.02 -31.84
CA ALA A 587 7.66 -24.24 -31.06
C ALA A 587 7.00 -23.06 -30.31
N PRO A 588 6.09 -22.26 -30.91
CA PRO A 588 5.43 -21.17 -30.20
C PRO A 588 4.58 -21.64 -29.02
N LEU A 589 3.82 -22.74 -29.17
CA LEU A 589 2.97 -23.27 -28.10
C LEU A 589 3.81 -23.84 -26.95
N ALA A 590 4.89 -24.55 -27.28
CA ALA A 590 5.84 -25.08 -26.30
C ALA A 590 6.57 -23.97 -25.54
N GLU A 591 7.02 -22.92 -26.23
CA GLU A 591 7.63 -21.73 -25.60
C GLU A 591 6.66 -21.02 -24.65
N ILE A 592 5.39 -20.90 -25.04
CA ILE A 592 4.34 -20.32 -24.18
C ILE A 592 4.15 -21.19 -22.93
N GLN A 593 4.03 -22.50 -23.11
CA GLN A 593 3.88 -23.45 -22.00
C GLN A 593 5.06 -23.36 -21.03
N GLU A 594 6.29 -23.37 -21.55
CA GLU A 594 7.51 -23.24 -20.77
C GLU A 594 7.54 -21.90 -20.01
N LYS A 595 7.15 -20.80 -20.67
CA LYS A 595 7.10 -19.48 -20.04
C LYS A 595 6.09 -19.42 -18.89
N VAL A 596 4.87 -19.93 -19.11
CA VAL A 596 3.84 -20.00 -18.06
C VAL A 596 4.33 -20.85 -16.89
N GLN A 597 4.91 -22.02 -17.16
CA GLN A 597 5.42 -22.90 -16.12
C GLN A 597 6.56 -22.24 -15.33
N LYS A 598 7.53 -21.60 -15.99
CA LYS A 598 8.60 -20.86 -15.32
C LYS A 598 8.07 -19.76 -14.41
N GLU A 599 7.07 -19.01 -14.87
CA GLU A 599 6.46 -17.96 -14.05
C GLU A 599 5.67 -18.51 -12.86
N LEU A 600 4.96 -19.64 -13.02
CA LEU A 600 4.27 -20.30 -11.91
C LEU A 600 5.25 -20.87 -10.89
N VAL A 601 6.36 -21.46 -11.35
CA VAL A 601 7.46 -21.92 -10.48
C VAL A 601 8.05 -20.72 -9.75
N ARG A 602 8.36 -19.62 -10.44
CA ARG A 602 8.87 -18.39 -9.80
C ARG A 602 7.90 -17.84 -8.75
N CYS A 603 6.59 -18.05 -8.90
CA CYS A 603 5.61 -17.64 -7.90
C CYS A 603 5.70 -18.43 -6.58
N ILE A 604 6.32 -19.63 -6.59
CA ILE A 604 6.25 -20.60 -5.50
C ILE A 604 7.64 -20.97 -4.96
N GLU A 605 8.62 -21.12 -5.85
CA GLU A 605 9.92 -21.76 -5.61
C GLU A 605 9.84 -22.89 -4.57
N GLU A 606 9.18 -23.97 -4.97
CA GLU A 606 9.48 -25.32 -4.49
C GLU A 606 10.29 -26.08 -5.55
N GLU A 607 11.23 -26.90 -5.05
CA GLU A 607 12.05 -27.97 -5.68
C GLU A 607 13.40 -27.54 -6.29
N HIS A 608 14.56 -28.15 -5.98
CA HIS A 608 14.89 -29.48 -5.44
C HIS A 608 16.29 -29.47 -4.78
N ASP A 609 16.43 -30.02 -3.57
CA ASP A 609 17.52 -30.95 -3.25
C ASP A 609 17.03 -31.90 -2.14
N GLY A 610 17.21 -33.20 -2.37
CA GLY A 610 16.36 -34.25 -1.79
C GLY A 610 16.62 -34.64 -0.34
N ALA A 611 15.57 -35.22 0.27
CA ALA A 611 15.61 -36.31 1.24
C ALA A 611 14.23 -36.99 1.29
#